data_AF-A0A453GV03-F1
#
_entry.id   AF-A0A453GV03-F1
#
_cell.length_a   1.000
_cell.length_b   1.000
_cell.length_c   1.000
_cell.angle_alpha   90.00
_cell.angle_beta   90.00
_cell.angle_gamma   90.00
#
_symmetry.space_group_name_H-M   'P 1'
#
loop_
_entity.id
_entity.type
_entity.pdbx_description
1 polymer ?
#
loop_
_entity_poly.entity_id
_entity_poly.type
_entity_poly.pdbx_seq_one_letter_code
_entity_poly.pdbx_strand_id
1 'polypeptide(L)'
;MYLRSPEHLNFTASLTCSNGSQIVASASIQLTGLSNWTKIELQLLAQGTCRSSRLELTTLNRGIIWLDQVSLMPSDTHKGHGFRKELISMLLDLRPRFLRFPGGCFVEGEWLINAFRWKEIIGPWEQRPGHFGDVWHYWTDDGLGYYEFLQVLAEDLDATPIWVVNIGISHHDKINISDIAPLVEDILDSLEFAKGSAESKWGSVRASMGHPEPFLVKYVALGNEDCVFSFYREHYLEFYTAIKEAYPDIQIISNCVGSRVRLDHPADLYDFHVKPLTLSPVLWLVFS
;
A
#
# COMPACT_ATOMS: atom_id res chain seq x y z
N MET A 1 -2.92 -19.91 -3.53
CA MET A 1 -3.84 -19.77 -4.69
C MET A 1 -5.18 -20.42 -4.35
N TYR A 2 -6.26 -20.02 -5.01
CA TYR A 2 -7.55 -20.67 -4.90
C TYR A 2 -7.84 -21.49 -6.15
N LEU A 3 -8.34 -22.71 -5.96
CA LEU A 3 -8.61 -23.65 -7.04
C LEU A 3 -10.02 -24.20 -6.90
N ARG A 4 -10.71 -24.32 -8.05
CA ARG A 4 -11.98 -25.03 -8.19
C ARG A 4 -11.93 -25.94 -9.42
N SER A 5 -12.39 -27.18 -9.27
CA SER A 5 -12.54 -28.10 -10.40
C SER A 5 -13.49 -29.25 -10.06
N PRO A 6 -14.43 -29.61 -10.96
CA PRO A 6 -15.38 -30.70 -10.71
C PRO A 6 -14.73 -32.07 -10.93
N GLU A 7 -13.51 -32.13 -11.48
CA GLU A 7 -12.85 -33.35 -11.92
C GLU A 7 -11.72 -33.78 -10.98
N HIS A 8 -11.19 -34.99 -11.21
CA HIS A 8 -9.96 -35.44 -10.56
C HIS A 8 -8.76 -34.84 -11.30
N LEU A 9 -7.93 -34.08 -10.59
CA LEU A 9 -6.78 -33.37 -11.14
C LEU A 9 -5.48 -33.84 -10.49
N ASN A 10 -4.47 -34.04 -11.32
CA ASN A 10 -3.08 -34.07 -10.88
C ASN A 10 -2.44 -32.73 -11.22
N PHE A 11 -2.48 -31.80 -10.29
CA PHE A 11 -2.04 -30.42 -10.48
C PHE A 11 -0.57 -30.29 -10.10
N THR A 12 0.24 -29.64 -10.95
CA THR A 12 1.66 -29.39 -10.71
C THR A 12 1.97 -27.92 -10.89
N ALA A 13 2.60 -27.31 -9.88
CA ALA A 13 3.20 -25.99 -9.96
C ALA A 13 4.72 -26.14 -10.09
N SER A 14 5.33 -25.47 -11.07
CA SER A 14 6.76 -25.53 -11.32
C SER A 14 7.36 -24.16 -11.64
N LEU A 15 8.64 -23.99 -11.32
CA LEU A 15 9.47 -22.87 -11.76
C LEU A 15 10.38 -23.35 -12.88
N THR A 16 10.13 -22.87 -14.09
CA THR A 16 10.86 -23.30 -15.28
C THR A 16 11.68 -22.14 -15.83
N CYS A 17 12.96 -22.37 -16.14
CA CYS A 17 13.79 -21.37 -16.79
C CYS A 17 13.23 -20.97 -18.17
N SER A 18 13.44 -19.71 -18.56
CA SER A 18 13.00 -19.20 -19.87
C SER A 18 13.49 -20.03 -21.07
N ASN A 19 14.62 -20.72 -20.94
CA ASN A 19 15.15 -21.66 -21.96
C ASN A 19 14.34 -22.97 -22.11
N GLY A 20 13.27 -23.15 -21.33
CA GLY A 20 12.28 -24.23 -21.47
C GLY A 20 12.77 -25.63 -21.12
N SER A 21 14.02 -25.80 -20.71
CA SER A 21 14.66 -27.11 -20.53
C SER A 21 14.96 -27.45 -19.08
N GLN A 22 15.02 -26.45 -18.20
CA GLN A 22 15.35 -26.66 -16.79
C GLN A 22 14.20 -26.27 -15.87
N ILE A 23 13.62 -27.29 -15.22
CA ILE A 23 12.72 -27.12 -14.08
C ILE A 23 13.60 -26.94 -12.84
N VAL A 24 13.45 -25.79 -12.17
CA VAL A 24 14.25 -25.40 -11.01
C VAL A 24 13.58 -25.82 -9.71
N ALA A 25 12.24 -25.82 -9.68
CA ALA A 25 11.45 -26.30 -8.56
C ALA A 25 10.13 -26.86 -9.10
N SER A 26 9.58 -27.89 -8.46
CA SER A 26 8.26 -28.43 -8.80
C SER A 26 7.61 -29.06 -7.59
N ALA A 27 6.28 -28.94 -7.49
CA ALA A 27 5.46 -29.65 -6.53
C ALA A 27 4.13 -30.04 -7.18
N SER A 28 3.66 -31.25 -6.87
CA SER A 28 2.42 -31.80 -7.40
C SER A 28 1.45 -32.17 -6.29
N ILE A 29 0.16 -32.03 -6.54
CA ILE A 29 -0.91 -32.41 -5.63
C ILE A 29 -2.04 -33.09 -6.40
N GLN A 30 -2.59 -34.15 -5.82
CA GLN A 30 -3.79 -34.81 -6.32
C GLN A 30 -5.01 -34.19 -5.66
N LEU A 31 -5.96 -33.72 -6.46
CA LEU A 31 -7.18 -33.08 -6.01
C LEU A 31 -8.39 -33.80 -6.60
N THR A 32 -9.39 -34.08 -5.77
CA THR A 32 -10.60 -34.80 -6.17
C THR A 32 -11.85 -33.99 -5.88
N GLY A 33 -12.58 -33.59 -6.93
CA GLY A 33 -13.96 -33.11 -6.81
C GLY A 33 -14.12 -31.84 -5.96
N LEU A 34 -13.35 -30.79 -6.28
CA LEU A 34 -13.42 -29.49 -5.61
C LEU A 34 -14.53 -28.62 -6.23
N SER A 35 -15.77 -28.84 -5.79
CA SER A 35 -16.92 -28.04 -6.22
C SER A 35 -16.88 -26.60 -5.69
N ASN A 36 -16.26 -26.38 -4.53
CA ASN A 36 -16.08 -25.06 -3.91
C ASN A 36 -14.63 -24.54 -4.08
N TRP A 37 -14.48 -23.22 -4.06
CA TRP A 37 -13.17 -22.57 -4.02
C TRP A 37 -12.38 -23.01 -2.80
N THR A 38 -11.22 -23.61 -3.04
CA THR A 38 -10.37 -24.15 -1.98
C THR A 38 -8.99 -23.51 -2.06
N LYS A 39 -8.49 -23.01 -0.93
CA LYS A 39 -7.12 -22.47 -0.84
C LYS A 39 -6.13 -23.62 -0.88
N ILE A 40 -5.21 -23.57 -1.83
CA ILE A 40 -4.12 -24.53 -2.03
C ILE A 40 -2.80 -23.79 -1.84
N GLU A 41 -1.94 -24.39 -1.02
CA GLU A 41 -0.59 -23.91 -0.73
C GLU A 41 0.40 -25.04 -1.07
N LEU A 42 1.40 -24.72 -1.87
CA LEU A 42 2.47 -25.63 -2.28
C LEU A 42 3.81 -24.98 -2.00
N GLN A 43 4.71 -25.71 -1.36
CA GLN A 43 6.09 -25.26 -1.17
C GLN A 43 6.97 -25.76 -2.31
N LEU A 44 7.65 -24.82 -2.98
CA LEU A 44 8.55 -25.11 -4.09
C LEU A 44 10.00 -25.03 -3.61
N LEU A 45 10.65 -26.18 -3.48
CA LEU A 45 12.07 -26.26 -3.13
C LEU A 45 12.94 -26.14 -4.38
N ALA A 46 13.66 -25.03 -4.50
CA ALA A 46 14.55 -24.77 -5.61
C ALA A 46 15.81 -25.66 -5.54
N GLN A 47 16.09 -26.37 -6.62
CA GLN A 47 17.28 -27.22 -6.81
C GLN A 47 18.40 -26.51 -7.59
N GLY A 48 18.19 -25.25 -7.97
CA GLY A 48 19.15 -24.44 -8.72
C GLY A 48 18.76 -22.97 -8.74
N THR A 49 19.55 -22.16 -9.45
CA THR A 49 19.32 -20.72 -9.56
C THR A 49 19.05 -20.34 -11.01
N CYS A 50 17.94 -19.64 -11.24
CA CYS A 50 17.57 -19.14 -12.56
C CYS A 50 16.82 -17.82 -12.43
N ARG A 51 17.43 -16.72 -12.90
CA ARG A 51 16.83 -15.38 -12.77
C ARG A 51 15.69 -15.11 -13.76
N SER A 52 15.59 -15.93 -14.80
CA SER A 52 14.55 -15.84 -15.84
C SER A 52 13.50 -16.95 -15.72
N SER A 53 13.27 -17.45 -14.50
CA SER A 53 12.26 -18.46 -14.23
C SER A 53 10.84 -17.91 -14.37
N ARG A 54 9.93 -18.73 -14.86
CA ARG A 54 8.47 -18.47 -14.88
C ARG A 54 7.72 -19.49 -14.04
N LEU A 55 6.63 -19.07 -13.43
CA LEU A 55 5.68 -19.98 -12.79
C LEU A 55 4.85 -20.68 -13.87
N GLU A 56 4.86 -22.00 -13.87
CA GLU A 56 4.06 -22.83 -14.75
C GLU A 56 3.10 -23.67 -13.91
N LEU A 57 1.82 -23.67 -14.30
CA LEU A 57 0.77 -24.46 -13.67
C LEU A 57 0.29 -25.47 -14.72
N THR A 58 0.46 -26.76 -14.44
CA THR A 58 0.19 -27.84 -15.40
C THR A 58 -0.66 -28.94 -14.77
N THR A 59 -1.34 -29.70 -15.61
CA THR A 59 -2.11 -30.88 -15.21
C THR A 59 -1.87 -32.02 -16.21
N LEU A 60 -1.82 -33.26 -15.72
CA LEU A 60 -1.78 -34.45 -16.58
C LEU A 60 -3.18 -34.84 -17.10
N ASN A 61 -4.21 -34.47 -16.34
CA ASN A 61 -5.59 -34.82 -16.63
C ASN A 61 -6.22 -33.71 -17.47
N ARG A 62 -6.99 -34.09 -18.49
CA ARG A 62 -7.88 -33.16 -19.19
C ARG A 62 -9.01 -32.79 -18.26
N GLY A 63 -9.37 -31.51 -18.21
CA GLY A 63 -10.48 -31.01 -17.41
C GLY A 63 -10.52 -29.49 -17.38
N ILE A 64 -11.52 -28.94 -16.71
CA ILE A 64 -11.65 -27.50 -16.47
C ILE A 64 -11.14 -27.17 -15.07
N ILE A 65 -10.22 -26.21 -15.00
CA ILE A 65 -9.65 -25.71 -13.76
C ILE A 65 -9.88 -24.20 -13.70
N TRP A 66 -10.52 -23.73 -12.63
CA TRP A 66 -10.57 -22.31 -12.32
C TRP A 66 -9.52 -22.01 -11.27
N LEU A 67 -8.71 -20.99 -11.54
CA LEU A 67 -7.67 -20.49 -10.65
C LEU A 67 -8.00 -19.05 -10.31
N ASP A 68 -7.77 -18.69 -9.05
CA ASP A 68 -7.90 -17.33 -8.55
C ASP A 68 -6.80 -17.04 -7.53
N GLN A 69 -6.45 -15.77 -7.34
CA GLN A 69 -5.48 -15.29 -6.36
C GLN A 69 -4.17 -16.10 -6.38
N VAL A 70 -3.56 -16.22 -7.57
CA VAL A 70 -2.29 -16.93 -7.75
C VAL A 70 -1.16 -16.06 -7.22
N SER A 71 -0.51 -16.51 -6.15
CA SER A 71 0.63 -15.82 -5.54
C SER A 71 1.80 -16.78 -5.36
N LEU A 72 3.00 -16.26 -5.60
CA LEU A 72 4.27 -16.94 -5.39
C LEU A 72 5.18 -16.00 -4.59
N MET A 73 5.39 -16.34 -3.32
CA MET A 73 6.25 -15.58 -2.43
C MET A 73 7.46 -16.41 -2.02
N PRO A 74 8.66 -15.80 -1.85
CA PRO A 74 9.76 -16.49 -1.21
C PRO A 74 9.39 -16.84 0.24
N SER A 75 9.77 -18.02 0.72
CA SER A 75 9.59 -18.37 2.13
C SER A 75 10.44 -17.50 3.05
N ASP A 76 11.58 -17.03 2.54
CA ASP A 76 12.54 -16.23 3.29
C ASP A 76 12.32 -14.73 3.09
N THR A 77 11.39 -14.15 3.84
CA THR A 77 11.06 -12.71 3.82
C THR A 77 11.67 -11.98 5.01
N HIS A 78 11.75 -10.65 4.94
CA HIS A 78 12.25 -9.84 6.06
C HIS A 78 11.34 -10.04 7.29
N LYS A 79 11.88 -10.64 8.36
CA LYS A 79 11.18 -10.99 9.62
C LYS A 79 9.85 -11.76 9.46
N GLY A 80 9.57 -12.33 8.30
CA GLY A 80 8.27 -12.98 8.02
C GLY A 80 7.16 -12.01 7.58
N HIS A 81 7.46 -10.73 7.39
CA HIS A 81 6.48 -9.68 7.05
C HIS A 81 6.17 -9.58 5.54
N GLY A 82 6.63 -10.52 4.72
CA GLY A 82 6.35 -10.52 3.27
C GLY A 82 7.30 -9.68 2.41
N PHE A 83 8.18 -8.87 3.03
CA PHE A 83 9.09 -7.99 2.30
C PHE A 83 10.34 -8.71 1.76
N ARG A 84 10.84 -8.22 0.61
CA ARG A 84 12.10 -8.67 0.03
C ARG A 84 13.28 -8.21 0.89
N LYS A 85 14.00 -9.18 1.45
CA LYS A 85 15.14 -8.94 2.38
C LYS A 85 16.20 -7.99 1.84
N GLU A 86 16.59 -8.16 0.59
CA GLU A 86 17.62 -7.32 -0.03
C GLU A 86 17.21 -5.86 -0.07
N LEU A 87 15.94 -5.56 -0.40
CA LEU A 87 15.43 -4.19 -0.48
C LEU A 87 15.33 -3.54 0.90
N ILE A 88 14.82 -4.28 1.89
CA ILE A 88 14.77 -3.76 3.27
C ILE A 88 16.17 -3.54 3.83
N SER A 89 17.13 -4.41 3.50
CA SER A 89 18.52 -4.24 3.93
C SER A 89 19.13 -2.96 3.34
N MET A 90 18.88 -2.69 2.05
CA MET A 90 19.29 -1.43 1.43
C MET A 90 18.63 -0.21 2.09
N LEU A 91 17.35 -0.31 2.46
CA LEU A 91 16.66 0.76 3.20
C LEU A 91 17.24 0.96 4.61
N LEU A 92 17.57 -0.10 5.32
CA LEU A 92 18.23 -0.05 6.63
C LEU A 92 19.60 0.64 6.54
N ASP A 93 20.38 0.35 5.51
CA ASP A 93 21.69 0.97 5.29
C ASP A 93 21.59 2.48 5.08
N LEU A 94 20.49 2.96 4.47
CA LEU A 94 20.21 4.39 4.32
C LEU A 94 19.87 5.09 5.64
N ARG A 95 19.45 4.34 6.66
CA ARG A 95 18.98 4.85 7.97
C ARG A 95 17.96 5.99 7.83
N PRO A 96 16.84 5.78 7.10
CA PRO A 96 15.81 6.79 6.92
C PRO A 96 15.21 7.18 8.27
N ARG A 97 15.02 8.48 8.49
CA ARG A 97 14.34 8.99 9.69
C ARG A 97 12.83 9.02 9.52
N PHE A 98 12.37 9.05 8.28
CA PHE A 98 10.96 9.08 7.93
C PHE A 98 10.74 8.46 6.54
N LEU A 99 9.50 8.07 6.26
CA LEU A 99 9.04 7.71 4.92
C LEU A 99 7.67 8.35 4.66
N ARG A 100 7.54 8.99 3.50
CA ARG A 100 6.28 9.55 3.00
C ARG A 100 5.58 8.51 2.12
N PHE A 101 4.34 8.15 2.46
CA PHE A 101 3.54 7.15 1.73
C PHE A 101 2.04 7.42 1.88
N PRO A 102 1.18 6.92 0.99
CA PRO A 102 1.45 6.21 -0.27
C PRO A 102 1.60 7.18 -1.45
N GLY A 103 1.92 8.46 -1.19
CA GLY A 103 2.00 9.53 -2.20
C GLY A 103 2.99 9.28 -3.35
N GLY A 104 3.21 10.21 -4.29
CA GLY A 104 2.54 11.50 -4.50
C GLY A 104 1.21 11.33 -5.23
N CYS A 105 1.19 11.55 -6.55
CA CYS A 105 -0.01 11.49 -7.39
C CYS A 105 -0.81 10.18 -7.31
N PHE A 106 -0.21 9.09 -6.79
CA PHE A 106 -0.91 7.82 -6.54
C PHE A 106 -2.06 7.96 -5.51
N VAL A 107 -1.95 8.89 -4.56
CA VAL A 107 -3.01 9.15 -3.58
C VAL A 107 -4.21 9.85 -4.20
N GLU A 108 -3.96 10.70 -5.20
CA GLU A 108 -4.95 11.53 -5.89
C GLU A 108 -5.66 10.76 -7.01
N GLY A 109 -4.88 10.09 -7.86
CA GLY A 109 -5.33 9.59 -9.16
C GLY A 109 -5.48 10.70 -10.21
N GLU A 110 -5.61 10.33 -11.47
CA GLU A 110 -6.11 11.25 -12.51
C GLU A 110 -7.60 11.55 -12.29
N TRP A 111 -8.33 10.58 -11.75
CA TRP A 111 -9.75 10.69 -11.38
C TRP A 111 -10.00 10.10 -10.00
N LEU A 112 -10.92 10.69 -9.22
CA LEU A 112 -11.24 10.25 -7.85
C LEU A 112 -11.72 8.80 -7.72
N ILE A 113 -12.19 8.19 -8.81
CA ILE A 113 -12.56 6.77 -8.86
C ILE A 113 -11.35 5.84 -8.68
N ASN A 114 -10.17 6.31 -9.07
CA ASN A 114 -8.90 5.59 -8.97
C ASN A 114 -8.03 6.11 -7.82
N ALA A 115 -8.56 7.02 -7.00
CA ALA A 115 -7.85 7.50 -5.82
C ALA A 115 -7.64 6.38 -4.82
N PHE A 116 -6.51 6.44 -4.12
CA PHE A 116 -6.15 5.47 -3.10
C PHE A 116 -7.16 5.43 -1.94
N ARG A 117 -7.70 4.23 -1.61
CA ARG A 117 -8.66 4.01 -0.52
C ARG A 117 -8.10 3.06 0.54
N TRP A 118 -7.67 3.60 1.67
CA TRP A 118 -6.98 2.81 2.69
C TRP A 118 -7.85 1.71 3.34
N LYS A 119 -9.18 1.87 3.37
CA LYS A 119 -10.10 0.84 3.90
C LYS A 119 -10.24 -0.38 2.99
N GLU A 120 -9.95 -0.25 1.70
CA GLU A 120 -10.06 -1.35 0.74
C GLU A 120 -8.80 -2.24 0.74
N ILE A 121 -7.72 -1.77 1.37
CA ILE A 121 -6.41 -2.41 1.36
C ILE A 121 -6.00 -2.94 2.75
N ILE A 122 -6.95 -3.00 3.68
CA ILE A 122 -6.79 -3.62 5.00
C ILE A 122 -7.46 -5.00 5.01
N GLY A 123 -6.95 -5.89 5.86
CA GLY A 123 -7.39 -7.27 5.91
C GLY A 123 -6.68 -8.19 4.90
N PRO A 124 -7.23 -9.39 4.64
CA PRO A 124 -6.57 -10.41 3.81
C PRO A 124 -6.33 -9.90 2.38
N TRP A 125 -5.10 -10.07 1.88
CA TRP A 125 -4.72 -9.61 0.55
C TRP A 125 -5.60 -10.20 -0.56
N GLU A 126 -6.10 -11.43 -0.39
CA GLU A 126 -6.96 -12.10 -1.38
C GLU A 126 -8.33 -11.44 -1.57
N GLN A 127 -8.72 -10.55 -0.65
CA GLN A 127 -10.01 -9.83 -0.66
C GLN A 127 -9.86 -8.38 -1.09
N ARG A 128 -8.63 -7.90 -1.29
CA ARG A 128 -8.37 -6.53 -1.72
C ARG A 128 -8.71 -6.42 -3.21
N PRO A 129 -9.56 -5.45 -3.63
CA PRO A 129 -9.97 -5.33 -5.02
C PRO A 129 -8.81 -4.88 -5.93
N GLY A 130 -7.78 -4.24 -5.35
CA GLY A 130 -6.81 -3.48 -6.11
C GLY A 130 -7.46 -2.26 -6.77
N HIS A 131 -6.66 -1.46 -7.46
CA HIS A 131 -7.17 -0.40 -8.31
C HIS A 131 -6.25 -0.12 -9.50
N PHE A 132 -6.77 0.60 -10.48
CA PHE A 132 -5.96 1.05 -11.61
C PHE A 132 -5.22 2.33 -11.24
N GLY A 133 -3.90 2.29 -11.15
CA GLY A 133 -3.06 3.47 -10.96
C GLY A 133 -2.98 4.25 -12.27
N ASP A 134 -4.01 5.04 -12.57
CA ASP A 134 -4.17 5.77 -13.82
C ASP A 134 -3.06 6.77 -14.13
N VAL A 135 -2.45 7.38 -13.11
CA VAL A 135 -1.28 8.27 -13.23
C VAL A 135 -0.06 7.54 -13.81
N TRP A 136 0.14 6.28 -13.44
CA TRP A 136 1.31 5.49 -13.83
C TRP A 136 1.00 4.36 -14.82
N HIS A 137 -0.27 4.26 -15.23
CA HIS A 137 -0.79 3.33 -16.22
C HIS A 137 -0.53 1.84 -15.92
N TYR A 138 -0.63 1.43 -14.65
CA TYR A 138 -0.57 0.02 -14.26
C TYR A 138 -1.60 -0.32 -13.18
N TRP A 139 -2.01 -1.60 -13.13
CA TRP A 139 -2.89 -2.11 -12.10
C TRP A 139 -2.09 -2.43 -10.83
N THR A 140 -2.55 -1.95 -9.69
CA THR A 140 -2.03 -2.31 -8.37
C THR A 140 -2.95 -3.36 -7.74
N ASP A 141 -2.34 -4.41 -7.16
CA ASP A 141 -3.07 -5.41 -6.38
C ASP A 141 -3.35 -4.93 -4.94
N ASP A 142 -2.76 -3.78 -4.55
CA ASP A 142 -2.77 -3.23 -3.21
C ASP A 142 -2.36 -4.24 -2.12
N GLY A 143 -1.49 -5.19 -2.49
CA GLY A 143 -0.90 -6.13 -1.55
C GLY A 143 0.00 -5.43 -0.54
N LEU A 144 0.63 -4.32 -0.93
CA LEU A 144 1.35 -3.42 -0.03
C LEU A 144 0.41 -2.28 0.41
N GLY A 145 -0.30 -2.51 1.51
CA GLY A 145 -1.33 -1.62 2.02
C GLY A 145 -0.87 -0.74 3.19
N TYR A 146 -1.84 -0.07 3.82
CA TYR A 146 -1.61 0.85 4.93
C TYR A 146 -0.94 0.16 6.13
N TYR A 147 -1.42 -1.03 6.49
CA TYR A 147 -0.89 -1.82 7.59
C TYR A 147 0.56 -2.23 7.33
N GLU A 148 0.86 -2.75 6.14
CA GLU A 148 2.20 -3.23 5.81
C GLU A 148 3.24 -2.09 5.80
N PHE A 149 2.87 -0.89 5.34
CA PHE A 149 3.73 0.28 5.44
C PHE A 149 3.98 0.70 6.90
N LEU A 150 2.93 0.79 7.71
CA LEU A 150 3.07 1.12 9.13
C LEU A 150 3.96 0.11 9.85
N GLN A 151 3.78 -1.18 9.57
CA GLN A 151 4.57 -2.25 10.16
C GLN A 151 6.06 -2.11 9.81
N VAL A 152 6.41 -2.00 8.52
CA VAL A 152 7.82 -1.86 8.12
C VAL A 152 8.45 -0.59 8.67
N LEU A 153 7.70 0.51 8.72
CA LEU A 153 8.25 1.77 9.21
C LEU A 153 8.47 1.76 10.72
N ALA A 154 7.49 1.27 11.47
CA ALA A 154 7.55 1.24 12.93
C ALA A 154 8.51 0.16 13.46
N GLU A 155 8.46 -1.06 12.92
CA GLU A 155 9.15 -2.22 13.49
C GLU A 155 10.48 -2.56 12.81
N ASP A 156 10.58 -2.30 11.50
CA ASP A 156 11.72 -2.74 10.71
C ASP A 156 12.73 -1.63 10.52
N LEU A 157 12.29 -0.43 10.13
CA LEU A 157 13.17 0.68 9.76
C LEU A 157 13.44 1.70 10.88
N ASP A 158 12.70 1.66 11.99
CA ASP A 158 12.71 2.71 13.05
C ASP A 158 12.54 4.12 12.44
N ALA A 159 11.67 4.21 11.42
CA ALA A 159 11.41 5.41 10.65
C ALA A 159 10.01 5.95 10.96
N THR A 160 9.88 7.27 11.05
CA THR A 160 8.57 7.88 11.32
C THR A 160 7.71 7.91 10.05
N PRO A 161 6.49 7.35 10.05
CA PRO A 161 5.58 7.46 8.92
C PRO A 161 5.09 8.90 8.73
N ILE A 162 5.10 9.36 7.47
CA ILE A 162 4.37 10.54 7.01
C ILE A 162 3.20 10.02 6.15
N TRP A 163 2.01 10.05 6.74
CA TRP A 163 0.79 9.55 6.10
C TRP A 163 0.21 10.61 5.16
N VAL A 164 0.20 10.33 3.86
CA VAL A 164 -0.36 11.21 2.83
C VAL A 164 -1.80 10.81 2.56
N VAL A 165 -2.72 11.75 2.69
CA VAL A 165 -4.16 11.50 2.52
C VAL A 165 -4.74 12.28 1.35
N ASN A 166 -5.71 11.67 0.66
CA ASN A 166 -6.49 12.35 -0.35
C ASN A 166 -7.52 13.25 0.35
N ILE A 167 -7.55 14.53 -0.01
CA ILE A 167 -8.45 15.54 0.57
C ILE A 167 -9.67 15.82 -0.32
N GLY A 168 -10.04 14.87 -1.18
CA GLY A 168 -11.15 14.97 -2.12
C GLY A 168 -10.76 15.69 -3.42
N ILE A 169 -9.49 15.60 -3.81
CA ILE A 169 -8.94 16.22 -5.03
C ILE A 169 -8.23 15.13 -5.85
N SER A 170 -8.39 15.20 -7.17
CA SER A 170 -7.57 14.52 -8.16
C SER A 170 -7.05 15.52 -9.18
N HIS A 171 -6.28 15.06 -10.17
CA HIS A 171 -5.80 15.93 -11.24
C HIS A 171 -6.92 16.52 -12.11
N HIS A 172 -8.08 15.86 -12.22
CA HIS A 172 -9.16 16.27 -13.12
C HIS A 172 -10.52 16.52 -12.46
N ASP A 173 -10.74 16.01 -11.25
CA ASP A 173 -12.00 16.18 -10.53
C ASP A 173 -11.79 16.47 -9.04
N LYS A 174 -12.89 16.87 -8.39
CA LYS A 174 -12.93 17.15 -6.96
C LYS A 174 -14.28 16.75 -6.38
N ILE A 175 -14.28 16.43 -5.09
CA ILE A 175 -15.49 16.27 -4.31
C ILE A 175 -16.05 17.66 -4.00
N ASN A 176 -17.37 17.84 -4.03
CA ASN A 176 -17.95 19.10 -3.57
C ASN A 176 -17.76 19.22 -2.05
N ILE A 177 -17.43 20.41 -1.56
CA ILE A 177 -17.19 20.62 -0.12
C ILE A 177 -18.37 20.19 0.76
N SER A 178 -19.60 20.33 0.26
CA SER A 178 -20.82 19.88 0.96
C SER A 178 -20.88 18.35 1.19
N ASP A 179 -20.14 17.58 0.39
CA ASP A 179 -20.14 16.11 0.40
C ASP A 179 -18.80 15.55 0.93
N ILE A 180 -17.91 16.39 1.50
CA ILE A 180 -16.56 15.97 1.92
C ILE A 180 -16.55 15.20 3.25
N ALA A 181 -17.59 15.34 4.07
CA ALA A 181 -17.64 14.82 5.43
C ALA A 181 -17.34 13.31 5.54
N PRO A 182 -17.86 12.42 4.67
CA PRO A 182 -17.51 11.01 4.72
C PRO A 182 -16.02 10.74 4.47
N LEU A 183 -15.35 11.55 3.66
CA LEU A 183 -13.91 11.42 3.42
C LEU A 183 -13.11 11.91 4.62
N VAL A 184 -13.57 12.96 5.32
CA VAL A 184 -12.95 13.41 6.57
C VAL A 184 -13.03 12.31 7.64
N GLU A 185 -14.20 11.69 7.81
CA GLU A 185 -14.38 10.55 8.70
C GLU A 185 -13.50 9.37 8.30
N ASP A 186 -13.35 9.11 7.00
CA ASP A 186 -12.46 8.07 6.48
C ASP A 186 -11.00 8.26 6.89
N ILE A 187 -10.52 9.50 6.90
CA ILE A 187 -9.17 9.82 7.34
C ILE A 187 -9.04 9.72 8.87
N LEU A 188 -10.04 10.17 9.63
CA LEU A 188 -10.04 9.98 11.10
C LEU A 188 -10.03 8.50 11.48
N ASP A 189 -10.78 7.67 10.76
CA ASP A 189 -10.79 6.23 10.90
C ASP A 189 -9.39 5.63 10.64
N SER A 190 -8.62 6.17 9.67
CA SER A 190 -7.24 5.73 9.39
C SER A 190 -6.28 6.06 10.54
N LEU A 191 -6.52 7.18 11.23
CA LEU A 191 -5.74 7.59 12.39
C LEU A 191 -6.14 6.78 13.63
N GLU A 192 -7.42 6.47 13.79
CA GLU A 192 -7.90 5.55 14.82
C GLU A 192 -7.33 4.14 14.62
N PHE A 193 -7.27 3.65 13.38
CA PHE A 193 -6.61 2.39 13.05
C PHE A 193 -5.15 2.38 13.51
N ALA A 194 -4.42 3.48 13.29
CA ALA A 194 -3.01 3.55 13.66
C ALA A 194 -2.80 3.76 15.17
N LYS A 195 -3.50 4.71 15.79
CA LYS A 195 -3.23 5.20 17.16
C LYS A 195 -4.23 4.75 18.22
N GLY A 196 -5.41 4.29 17.82
CA GLY A 196 -6.50 3.89 18.71
C GLY A 196 -6.14 2.67 19.57
N SER A 197 -6.83 2.51 20.69
CA SER A 197 -6.68 1.32 21.54
C SER A 197 -7.21 0.06 20.84
N ALA A 198 -6.78 -1.13 21.27
CA ALA A 198 -7.24 -2.38 20.67
C ALA A 198 -8.75 -2.63 20.83
N GLU A 199 -9.44 -1.88 21.70
CA GLU A 199 -10.88 -1.94 21.93
C GLU A 199 -11.66 -0.94 21.07
N SER A 200 -10.97 -0.01 20.43
CA SER A 200 -11.58 0.98 19.54
C SER A 200 -12.04 0.33 18.23
N LYS A 201 -12.91 1.00 17.47
CA LYS A 201 -13.51 0.42 16.26
C LYS A 201 -12.44 -0.02 15.29
N TRP A 202 -11.50 0.87 14.96
CA TRP A 202 -10.43 0.57 14.02
C TRP A 202 -9.16 0.01 14.66
N GLY A 203 -8.90 0.33 15.93
CA GLY A 203 -7.80 -0.31 16.67
C GLY A 203 -8.03 -1.80 16.90
N SER A 204 -9.28 -2.25 17.03
CA SER A 204 -9.62 -3.69 17.09
C SER A 204 -9.34 -4.40 15.77
N VAL A 205 -9.55 -3.74 14.62
CA VAL A 205 -9.17 -4.27 13.30
C VAL A 205 -7.65 -4.44 13.22
N ARG A 206 -6.87 -3.42 13.59
CA ARG A 206 -5.40 -3.51 13.68
C ARG A 206 -4.96 -4.68 14.58
N ALA A 207 -5.56 -4.81 15.76
CA ALA A 207 -5.26 -5.88 16.70
C ALA A 207 -5.57 -7.27 16.10
N SER A 208 -6.70 -7.43 15.41
CA SER A 208 -7.07 -8.67 14.71
C SER A 208 -6.13 -9.04 13.56
N MET A 209 -5.45 -8.05 12.98
CA MET A 209 -4.42 -8.25 11.95
C MET A 209 -3.06 -8.67 12.54
N GLY A 210 -2.96 -8.77 13.87
CA GLY A 210 -1.78 -9.27 14.57
C GLY A 210 -0.96 -8.19 15.29
N HIS A 211 -1.39 -6.92 15.29
CA HIS A 211 -0.66 -5.82 15.92
C HIS A 211 -1.55 -5.04 16.91
N PRO A 212 -1.66 -5.47 18.17
CA PRO A 212 -2.50 -4.82 19.16
C PRO A 212 -1.98 -3.44 19.58
N GLU A 213 -0.67 -3.22 19.54
CA GLU A 213 -0.05 -1.94 19.94
C GLU A 213 -0.34 -0.83 18.92
N PRO A 214 -0.43 0.45 19.34
CA PRO A 214 -0.59 1.57 18.43
C PRO A 214 0.71 1.87 17.66
N PHE A 215 0.58 2.28 16.40
CA PHE A 215 1.68 2.79 15.60
C PHE A 215 1.97 4.26 15.93
N LEU A 216 3.24 4.64 15.84
CA LEU A 216 3.68 6.02 16.06
C LEU A 216 3.50 6.87 14.80
N VAL A 217 2.27 7.34 14.58
CA VAL A 217 1.98 8.33 13.53
C VAL A 217 2.05 9.74 14.12
N LYS A 218 3.04 10.51 13.66
CA LYS A 218 3.29 11.91 14.06
C LYS A 218 2.95 12.92 12.99
N TYR A 219 3.03 12.52 11.73
CA TYR A 219 2.93 13.41 10.58
C TYR A 219 1.82 12.95 9.64
N VAL A 220 0.95 13.88 9.28
CA VAL A 220 -0.07 13.70 8.24
C VAL A 220 0.09 14.80 7.20
N ALA A 221 0.20 14.42 5.94
CA ALA A 221 0.22 15.34 4.81
C ALA A 221 -1.15 15.36 4.13
N LEU A 222 -1.75 16.54 4.03
CA LEU A 222 -3.10 16.74 3.50
C LEU A 222 -3.05 17.10 2.03
N GLY A 223 -3.19 16.08 1.17
CA GLY A 223 -3.07 16.19 -0.28
C GLY A 223 -1.66 15.89 -0.81
N ASN A 224 -1.48 16.09 -2.12
CA ASN A 224 -0.20 16.07 -2.79
C ASN A 224 -0.16 17.09 -3.94
N GLU A 225 0.79 18.04 -3.92
CA GLU A 225 0.95 19.08 -4.98
C GLU A 225 -0.34 19.90 -5.31
N ASP A 226 -1.41 19.76 -4.53
CA ASP A 226 -2.75 20.32 -4.78
C ASP A 226 -2.83 21.84 -4.66
N CYS A 227 -1.82 22.50 -4.09
CA CYS A 227 -1.84 23.94 -3.84
C CYS A 227 -2.00 24.79 -5.12
N VAL A 228 -1.78 24.18 -6.29
CA VAL A 228 -2.05 24.80 -7.59
C VAL A 228 -3.53 25.07 -7.83
N PHE A 229 -4.42 24.34 -7.14
CA PHE A 229 -5.85 24.45 -7.27
C PHE A 229 -6.43 25.49 -6.30
N SER A 230 -7.30 26.37 -6.81
CA SER A 230 -7.94 27.42 -6.00
C SER A 230 -8.83 26.88 -4.89
N PHE A 231 -9.30 25.63 -5.01
CA PHE A 231 -10.13 24.94 -4.04
C PHE A 231 -9.35 24.10 -3.02
N TYR A 232 -8.01 24.06 -3.09
CA TYR A 232 -7.21 23.35 -2.08
C TYR A 232 -7.53 23.81 -0.66
N ARG A 233 -7.61 25.14 -0.48
CA ARG A 233 -7.76 25.75 0.84
C ARG A 233 -9.06 25.36 1.53
N GLU A 234 -10.18 25.35 0.82
CA GLU A 234 -11.48 24.99 1.41
C GLU A 234 -11.47 23.51 1.87
N HIS A 235 -10.95 22.61 1.03
CA HIS A 235 -10.80 21.20 1.39
C HIS A 235 -9.85 21.04 2.58
N TYR A 236 -8.63 21.58 2.48
CA TYR A 236 -7.60 21.47 3.50
C TYR A 236 -8.11 21.86 4.90
N LEU A 237 -8.88 22.94 5.00
CA LEU A 237 -9.37 23.45 6.29
C LEU A 237 -10.34 22.48 6.99
N GLU A 238 -11.18 21.76 6.24
CA GLU A 238 -12.08 20.75 6.80
C GLU A 238 -11.28 19.60 7.43
N PHE A 239 -10.30 19.05 6.70
CA PHE A 239 -9.44 17.98 7.21
C PHE A 239 -8.54 18.46 8.36
N TYR A 240 -7.93 19.64 8.23
CA TYR A 240 -7.08 20.23 9.26
C TYR A 240 -7.82 20.37 10.58
N THR A 241 -9.02 20.94 10.54
CA THR A 241 -9.84 21.19 11.74
C THR A 241 -10.21 19.87 12.41
N ALA A 242 -10.76 18.92 11.63
CA ALA A 242 -11.17 17.63 12.15
C ALA A 242 -10.00 16.83 12.77
N ILE A 243 -8.84 16.81 12.10
CA ILE A 243 -7.66 16.09 12.62
C ILE A 243 -7.10 16.76 13.87
N LYS A 244 -7.01 18.09 13.91
CA LYS A 244 -6.51 18.80 15.10
C LYS A 244 -7.44 18.69 16.29
N GLU A 245 -8.76 18.64 16.06
CA GLU A 245 -9.73 18.42 17.13
C GLU A 245 -9.62 17.01 17.72
N ALA A 246 -9.47 15.98 16.87
CA ALA A 246 -9.37 14.60 17.33
C ALA A 246 -7.96 14.22 17.86
N TYR A 247 -6.92 14.72 17.20
CA TYR A 247 -5.51 14.35 17.42
C TYR A 247 -4.60 15.59 17.40
N PRO A 248 -4.64 16.43 18.47
CA PRO A 248 -3.90 17.69 18.52
C PRO A 248 -2.37 17.51 18.50
N ASP A 249 -1.88 16.31 18.82
CA ASP A 249 -0.46 15.95 18.81
C ASP A 249 0.11 15.70 17.40
N ILE A 250 -0.75 15.46 16.40
CA ILE A 250 -0.32 15.23 15.02
C ILE A 250 0.13 16.55 14.39
N GLN A 251 1.30 16.53 13.77
CA GLN A 251 1.81 17.63 12.95
C GLN A 251 1.30 17.49 11.51
N ILE A 252 0.60 18.53 11.05
CA ILE A 252 -0.01 18.57 9.72
C ILE A 252 0.92 19.27 8.74
N ILE A 253 1.17 18.60 7.62
CA ILE A 253 1.97 19.08 6.50
C ILE A 253 1.03 19.56 5.40
N SER A 254 1.11 20.84 5.06
CA SER A 254 0.45 21.43 3.89
C SER A 254 1.30 21.24 2.63
N ASN A 255 0.69 21.05 1.46
CA ASN A 255 1.45 21.00 0.19
C ASN A 255 1.69 22.40 -0.41
N CYS A 256 1.24 23.45 0.26
CA CYS A 256 1.48 24.81 -0.20
C CYS A 256 2.88 25.29 0.14
N VAL A 257 3.50 25.95 -0.83
CA VAL A 257 4.85 26.50 -0.69
C VAL A 257 4.84 27.73 0.20
N GLY A 258 5.10 27.55 1.49
CA GLY A 258 5.24 28.64 2.47
C GLY A 258 6.54 29.45 2.35
N SER A 259 7.47 29.06 1.46
CA SER A 259 8.82 29.63 1.42
C SER A 259 8.93 31.00 0.72
N ARG A 260 7.91 31.41 -0.05
CA ARG A 260 7.89 32.70 -0.78
C ARG A 260 6.68 33.58 -0.47
N VAL A 261 5.58 32.97 -0.02
CA VAL A 261 4.35 33.65 0.35
C VAL A 261 3.88 33.06 1.68
N ARG A 262 3.45 33.92 2.61
CA ARG A 262 2.89 33.46 3.89
C ARG A 262 1.65 32.62 3.58
N LEU A 263 1.59 31.41 4.13
CA LEU A 263 0.43 30.53 4.02
C LEU A 263 -0.82 31.28 4.50
N ASP A 264 -1.91 31.14 3.76
CA ASP A 264 -3.23 31.72 4.04
C ASP A 264 -4.15 30.76 4.83
N HIS A 265 -3.57 29.69 5.36
CA HIS A 265 -4.17 28.64 6.16
C HIS A 265 -3.15 28.13 7.21
N PRO A 266 -3.62 27.54 8.33
CA PRO A 266 -2.74 27.03 9.37
C PRO A 266 -2.06 25.74 8.91
N ALA A 267 -0.77 25.58 9.21
CA ALA A 267 -0.02 24.35 9.01
C ALA A 267 1.13 24.31 10.02
N ASP A 268 1.49 23.11 10.50
CA ASP A 268 2.69 22.96 11.34
C ASP A 268 3.95 22.92 10.46
N LEU A 269 3.80 22.34 9.26
CA LEU A 269 4.86 22.06 8.31
C LEU A 269 4.35 22.28 6.87
N TYR A 270 5.28 22.44 5.92
CA TYR A 270 4.94 22.52 4.50
C TYR A 270 5.85 21.62 3.66
N ASP A 271 5.26 21.03 2.63
CA ASP A 271 5.92 20.23 1.62
C ASP A 271 6.25 21.10 0.41
N PHE A 272 7.49 21.03 -0.07
CA PHE A 272 7.96 21.81 -1.21
C PHE A 272 8.77 20.92 -2.14
N HIS A 273 8.31 20.81 -3.39
CA HIS A 273 8.96 19.99 -4.40
C HIS A 273 9.77 20.85 -5.36
N VAL A 274 11.06 20.56 -5.48
CA VAL A 274 11.94 21.12 -6.52
C VAL A 274 12.47 19.97 -7.36
N LYS A 275 12.13 19.99 -8.64
CA LYS A 275 12.72 19.08 -9.64
C LYS A 275 13.78 19.88 -10.41
N PRO A 276 15.07 19.84 -10.01
CA PRO A 276 16.10 20.53 -10.78
C PRO A 276 16.17 19.91 -12.18
N LEU A 277 16.11 20.75 -13.22
CA LEU A 277 16.18 20.34 -14.63
C LEU A 277 17.55 19.76 -15.06
N THR A 278 18.43 19.44 -14.11
CA THR A 278 19.77 18.89 -14.34
C THR A 278 19.99 17.70 -13.41
N LEU A 279 20.49 16.59 -13.98
CA LEU A 279 20.80 15.32 -13.32
C LEU A 279 21.74 15.53 -12.12
N SER A 280 21.18 15.74 -10.93
CA SER A 280 21.84 15.47 -9.67
C SER A 280 20.78 15.07 -8.64
N PRO A 281 20.80 13.82 -8.13
CA PRO A 281 19.77 13.34 -7.22
C PRO A 281 20.03 13.96 -5.85
N VAL A 282 19.27 14.99 -5.50
CA VAL A 282 19.24 15.48 -4.13
C VAL A 282 17.81 15.79 -3.75
N LEU A 283 17.19 14.82 -3.06
CA LEU A 283 15.93 14.98 -2.34
C LEU A 283 16.25 15.71 -1.03
N TRP A 284 15.82 16.97 -0.89
CA TRP A 284 15.78 17.65 0.40
C TRP A 284 14.36 18.07 0.71
N LEU A 285 13.76 17.44 1.72
CA LEU A 285 12.78 18.10 2.59
C LEU A 285 13.61 18.98 3.55
N VAL A 286 13.51 20.30 3.43
CA VAL A 286 14.11 21.24 4.37
C VAL A 286 13.04 21.63 5.39
N PHE A 287 13.19 21.12 6.61
CA PHE A 287 12.47 21.65 7.78
C PHE A 287 13.20 22.91 8.27
N SER A 288 12.48 24.03 8.41
CA SER A 288 12.93 25.20 9.19
C SER A 288 12.39 25.11 10.61
#